data_AF-A0A9E3RNM0-F1
#
_entry.id   AF-A0A9E3RNM0-F1
#
_cell.length_a   1.000
_cell.length_b   1.000
_cell.length_c   1.000
_cell.angle_alpha   90.00
_cell.angle_beta   90.00
_cell.angle_gamma   90.00
#
_symmetry.space_group_name_H-M   'P 1'
#
loop_
_entity.id
_entity.type
_entity.pdbx_description
1 polymer ?
#
loop_
_entity_poly.entity_id
_entity_poly.type
_entity_poly.pdbx_seq_one_letter_code
_entity_poly.pdbx_strand_id
1 'polypeptide(L)'
;MNKIISFFAIALLIGAGTAKAQVLMKEMLTQEQKGTLEKSVNWPGKKIYYTLKYDSSRAYSYETYSTTRYYYTLMIADNAGMANAIKLPGMVRDLVITSYFEFYFNNGSETKTFTLTYDKNNKWYRIKFAPQWGCRREELWKRVNDIKSYSDLLTSMVGQMDNNLILDCYRGHEGRIMTQ
;
A
#
# COMPACT_ATOMS: atom_id res chain seq x y z
N MET A 1 -18.14 -28.52 62.40
CA MET A 1 -19.24 -28.97 61.51
C MET A 1 -19.64 -27.83 60.60
N ASN A 2 -19.86 -28.14 59.31
CA ASN A 2 -20.37 -27.31 58.20
C ASN A 2 -19.41 -26.23 57.68
N LYS A 3 -18.63 -26.40 56.59
CA LYS A 3 -18.89 -26.74 55.16
C LYS A 3 -19.81 -25.75 54.42
N ILE A 4 -19.37 -25.41 53.19
CA ILE A 4 -20.06 -24.85 52.00
C ILE A 4 -19.94 -23.33 51.83
N ILE A 5 -19.61 -22.71 50.68
CA ILE A 5 -19.15 -23.10 49.32
C ILE A 5 -18.53 -21.82 48.70
N SER A 6 -17.49 -21.98 47.88
CA SER A 6 -16.91 -20.98 46.99
C SER A 6 -17.94 -20.34 46.04
N PHE A 7 -17.80 -19.05 45.74
CA PHE A 7 -18.08 -18.58 44.37
C PHE A 7 -17.03 -17.56 43.94
N PHE A 8 -16.25 -18.01 42.96
CA PHE A 8 -15.31 -17.25 42.16
C PHE A 8 -15.97 -16.02 41.55
N ALA A 9 -15.50 -14.82 41.88
CA ALA A 9 -15.66 -13.64 41.05
C ALA A 9 -14.37 -13.42 40.26
N ILE A 10 -14.12 -14.26 39.24
CA ILE A 10 -13.25 -13.85 38.14
C ILE A 10 -14.02 -12.75 37.43
N ALA A 11 -13.69 -11.52 37.78
CA ALA A 11 -14.08 -10.36 37.01
C ALA A 11 -13.57 -10.57 35.58
N LEU A 12 -14.53 -10.64 34.66
CA LEU A 12 -14.34 -10.63 33.22
C LEU A 12 -13.38 -9.50 32.82
N LEU A 13 -12.11 -9.82 32.64
CA LEU A 13 -11.19 -9.09 31.76
C LEU A 13 -11.48 -9.53 30.33
N ILE A 14 -12.67 -9.21 29.84
CA ILE A 14 -13.00 -9.23 28.40
C ILE A 14 -13.17 -7.78 27.97
N GLY A 15 -12.07 -7.03 28.07
CA GLY A 15 -11.93 -5.68 27.52
C GLY A 15 -11.06 -5.72 26.27
N ALA A 16 -11.64 -6.24 25.18
CA ALA A 16 -11.23 -6.14 23.79
C ALA A 16 -9.87 -5.45 23.49
N GLY A 17 -8.80 -6.24 23.55
CA GLY A 17 -7.50 -5.89 22.98
C GLY A 17 -7.52 -6.03 21.46
N THR A 18 -8.18 -5.12 20.74
CA THR A 18 -8.10 -5.05 19.26
C THR A 18 -7.98 -3.63 18.69
N ALA A 19 -8.18 -2.58 19.49
CA ALA A 19 -8.23 -1.21 18.98
C ALA A 19 -6.87 -0.59 18.58
N LYS A 20 -5.73 -1.11 19.08
CA LYS A 20 -4.44 -0.45 18.88
C LYS A 20 -3.88 -0.60 17.45
N ALA A 21 -4.14 -1.73 16.80
CA ALA A 21 -3.59 -1.99 15.46
C ALA A 21 -4.23 -1.10 14.37
N GLN A 22 -5.52 -0.80 14.50
CA GLN A 22 -6.23 0.05 13.54
C GLN A 22 -5.85 1.54 13.68
N VAL A 23 -5.63 2.02 14.91
CA VAL A 23 -5.21 3.40 15.17
C VAL A 23 -3.84 3.69 14.57
N LEU A 24 -2.87 2.79 14.80
CA LEU A 24 -1.51 2.91 14.25
C LEU A 24 -1.51 2.95 12.71
N MET A 25 -2.28 2.08 12.05
CA MET A 25 -2.30 2.06 10.59
C MET A 25 -2.96 3.31 9.99
N LYS A 26 -4.02 3.82 10.61
CA LYS A 26 -4.66 5.08 10.19
C LYS A 26 -3.66 6.23 10.20
N GLU A 27 -2.87 6.38 11.25
CA GLU A 27 -1.86 7.45 11.35
C GLU A 27 -0.85 7.36 10.21
N MET A 28 -0.33 6.16 9.93
CA MET A 28 0.61 5.92 8.83
C MET A 28 -0.01 6.22 7.46
N LEU A 29 -1.28 5.87 7.28
CA LEU A 29 -2.03 6.11 6.05
C LEU A 29 -2.35 7.60 5.83
N THR A 30 -2.40 8.42 6.88
CA THR A 30 -2.69 9.86 6.72
C THR A 30 -1.44 10.74 6.63
N GLN A 31 -0.25 10.14 6.61
CA GLN A 31 1.03 10.84 6.54
C GLN A 31 1.71 10.63 5.20
N GLU A 32 2.47 11.64 4.77
CA GLU A 32 3.39 11.49 3.64
C GLU A 32 4.51 10.52 4.02
N GLN A 33 4.74 9.51 3.17
CA GLN A 33 5.79 8.52 3.38
C GLN A 33 6.85 8.64 2.31
N LYS A 34 8.12 8.65 2.71
CA LYS A 34 9.26 8.76 1.80
C LYS A 34 10.18 7.57 1.95
N GLY A 35 10.87 7.23 0.88
CA GLY A 35 11.95 6.26 0.95
C GLY A 35 12.80 6.27 -0.31
N THR A 36 13.78 5.37 -0.31
CA THR A 36 14.74 5.25 -1.39
C THR A 36 14.96 3.78 -1.73
N LEU A 37 15.27 3.52 -2.99
CA LEU A 37 15.73 2.21 -3.45
C LEU A 37 17.09 2.37 -4.13
N GLU A 38 18.06 1.59 -3.69
CA GLU A 38 19.40 1.55 -4.29
C GLU A 38 19.40 0.72 -5.57
N LYS A 39 20.35 1.00 -6.47
CA LYS A 39 20.62 0.19 -7.67
C LYS A 39 19.39 -0.04 -8.54
N SER A 40 18.72 1.04 -8.94
CA SER A 40 17.52 0.95 -9.76
C SER A 40 17.80 0.33 -11.13
N VAL A 41 16.85 -0.47 -11.61
CA VAL A 41 16.83 -1.07 -12.95
C VAL A 41 16.35 -0.06 -13.99
N ASN A 42 15.42 0.84 -13.66
CA ASN A 42 14.98 1.92 -14.56
C ASN A 42 15.97 3.07 -14.67
N TRP A 43 16.82 3.26 -13.65
CA TRP A 43 17.91 4.21 -13.68
C TRP A 43 19.22 3.51 -13.31
N PRO A 44 19.90 2.86 -14.27
CA PRO A 44 21.04 1.99 -14.02
C PRO A 44 22.11 2.67 -13.16
N GLY A 45 22.44 2.02 -12.03
CA GLY A 45 23.47 2.48 -11.09
C GLY A 45 23.06 3.68 -10.22
N LYS A 46 21.84 4.20 -10.35
CA LYS A 46 21.32 5.30 -9.53
C LYS A 46 20.39 4.80 -8.44
N LYS A 47 20.25 5.64 -7.41
CA LYS A 47 19.21 5.54 -6.40
C LYS A 47 17.93 6.16 -6.96
N ILE A 48 16.78 5.54 -6.68
CA ILE A 48 15.48 6.19 -6.88
C ILE A 48 14.91 6.62 -5.53
N TYR A 49 14.14 7.69 -5.58
CA TYR A 49 13.41 8.25 -4.46
C TYR A 49 11.93 8.04 -4.74
N TYR A 50 11.18 7.69 -3.71
CA TYR A 50 9.73 7.62 -3.80
C TYR A 50 9.07 8.38 -2.66
N THR A 51 7.90 8.96 -2.97
CA THR A 51 7.01 9.60 -2.00
C THR A 51 5.60 9.11 -2.21
N LEU A 52 4.99 8.52 -1.19
CA LEU A 52 3.54 8.30 -1.13
C LEU A 52 2.92 9.52 -0.47
N LYS A 53 2.42 10.46 -1.27
CA LYS A 53 1.79 11.69 -0.80
C LYS A 53 0.32 11.43 -0.49
N TYR A 54 -0.10 11.70 0.74
CA TYR A 54 -1.50 11.67 1.13
C TYR A 54 -2.24 12.86 0.53
N ASP A 55 -3.35 12.58 -0.16
CA ASP A 55 -4.18 13.60 -0.80
C ASP A 55 -5.48 13.82 0.00
N SER A 56 -6.24 12.75 0.27
CA SER A 56 -7.51 12.84 1.02
C SER A 56 -7.98 11.48 1.53
N SER A 57 -9.07 11.45 2.30
CA SER A 57 -9.75 10.21 2.65
C SER A 57 -11.27 10.38 2.59
N ARG A 58 -11.98 9.30 2.30
CA ARG A 58 -13.45 9.26 2.25
C ARG A 58 -13.96 8.02 2.97
N ALA A 59 -14.87 8.23 3.92
CA ALA A 59 -15.58 7.16 4.59
C ALA A 59 -16.75 6.69 3.72
N TYR A 60 -16.93 5.38 3.65
CA TYR A 60 -18.04 4.71 3.00
C TYR A 60 -18.75 3.87 4.05
N SER A 61 -20.05 4.08 4.19
CA SER A 61 -20.89 3.27 5.06
C SER A 61 -21.85 2.45 4.21
N TYR A 62 -21.85 1.15 4.44
CA TYR A 62 -22.83 0.20 3.93
C TYR A 62 -23.68 -0.28 5.10
N GLU A 63 -24.84 -0.88 4.84
CA GLU A 63 -25.73 -1.39 5.88
C GLU A 63 -25.03 -2.39 6.83
N THR A 64 -24.01 -3.10 6.33
CA THR A 64 -23.35 -4.19 7.05
C THR A 64 -21.90 -3.90 7.46
N TYR A 65 -21.27 -2.84 6.93
CA TYR A 65 -19.89 -2.47 7.29
C TYR A 65 -19.54 -1.04 6.86
N SER A 66 -18.53 -0.46 7.50
CA SER A 66 -17.91 0.80 7.08
C SER A 66 -16.47 0.57 6.62
N THR A 67 -16.01 1.35 5.65
CA THR A 67 -14.63 1.32 5.16
C THR A 67 -14.18 2.73 4.80
N THR A 68 -12.92 3.05 5.10
CA THR A 68 -12.30 4.31 4.67
C THR A 68 -11.38 4.02 3.50
N ARG A 69 -11.56 4.79 2.42
CA ARG A 69 -10.59 4.84 1.32
C ARG A 69 -9.70 6.05 1.53
N TYR A 70 -8.40 5.84 1.43
CA TYR A 70 -7.39 6.88 1.49
C TYR A 70 -6.82 7.06 0.09
N TYR A 71 -6.71 8.29 -0.38
CA TYR A 71 -6.27 8.64 -1.72
C TYR A 71 -4.87 9.23 -1.67
N TYR A 72 -4.04 8.84 -2.64
CA TYR A 72 -2.63 9.20 -2.69
C TYR A 72 -2.16 9.45 -4.10
N THR A 73 -1.00 10.10 -4.17
CA THR A 73 -0.14 10.10 -5.35
C THR A 73 1.19 9.47 -4.98
N LEU A 74 1.52 8.34 -5.61
CA LEU A 74 2.86 7.75 -5.54
C LEU A 74 3.75 8.44 -6.58
N MET A 75 4.78 9.11 -6.09
CA MET A 75 5.80 9.79 -6.89
C MET A 75 7.08 8.97 -6.90
N ILE A 76 7.68 8.76 -8.06
CA ILE A 76 8.96 8.04 -8.23
C ILE A 76 9.89 8.87 -9.12
N ALA A 77 11.11 9.15 -8.66
CA ALA A 77 12.11 9.93 -9.40
C ALA A 77 13.54 9.46 -9.12
N ASP A 78 14.49 9.86 -9.98
CA ASP A 78 15.93 9.62 -9.80
C ASP A 78 16.64 10.68 -8.93
N ASN A 79 15.87 11.64 -8.41
CA ASN A 79 16.36 12.75 -7.61
C ASN A 79 15.42 13.03 -6.43
N ALA A 80 15.99 13.47 -5.30
CA ALA A 80 15.24 13.75 -4.08
C ALA A 80 14.24 14.91 -4.21
N GLY A 81 14.51 15.85 -5.14
CA GLY A 81 13.64 16.98 -5.42
C GLY A 81 12.35 16.62 -6.16
N MET A 82 12.19 15.36 -6.58
CA MET A 82 11.03 14.87 -7.34
C MET A 82 10.79 15.63 -8.65
N ALA A 83 11.84 16.26 -9.19
CA ALA A 83 11.78 16.89 -10.50
C ALA A 83 11.51 15.81 -11.55
N ASN A 84 10.48 16.01 -12.38
CA ASN A 84 10.02 15.07 -13.40
C ASN A 84 9.59 13.68 -12.87
N ALA A 85 9.11 13.61 -11.63
CA ALA A 85 8.62 12.36 -11.06
C ALA A 85 7.52 11.72 -11.91
N ILE A 86 7.54 10.40 -12.00
CA ILE A 86 6.38 9.62 -12.43
C ILE A 86 5.37 9.71 -11.29
N LYS A 87 4.13 10.07 -11.63
CA LYS A 87 3.05 10.26 -10.66
C LYS A 87 1.95 9.26 -10.93
N LEU A 88 1.74 8.39 -9.96
CA LEU A 88 0.75 7.32 -10.02
C LEU A 88 -0.32 7.64 -8.98
N PRO A 89 -1.48 8.18 -9.39
CA PRO A 89 -2.58 8.33 -8.46
C PRO A 89 -3.03 6.95 -8.00
N GLY A 90 -3.54 6.88 -6.78
CA GLY A 90 -3.91 5.61 -6.18
C GLY A 90 -4.81 5.77 -4.98
N MET A 91 -5.21 4.63 -4.45
CA MET A 91 -5.95 4.55 -3.21
C MET A 91 -5.51 3.36 -2.36
N VAL A 92 -5.71 3.48 -1.05
CA VAL A 92 -5.61 2.39 -0.10
C VAL A 92 -6.96 2.17 0.57
N ARG A 93 -7.43 0.93 0.55
CA ARG A 93 -8.54 0.47 1.37
C ARG A 93 -7.99 -0.35 2.53
N ASP A 94 -8.12 0.18 3.74
CA ASP A 94 -7.70 -0.54 4.94
C ASP A 94 -8.90 -1.28 5.55
N LEU A 95 -8.82 -2.61 5.57
CA LEU A 95 -9.76 -3.49 6.27
C LEU A 95 -9.07 -4.06 7.50
N VAL A 96 -9.81 -4.67 8.44
CA VAL A 96 -9.26 -5.17 9.71
C VAL A 96 -8.02 -6.07 9.52
N ILE A 97 -8.07 -7.01 8.56
CA ILE A 97 -7.00 -8.01 8.34
C ILE A 97 -6.17 -7.76 7.07
N THR A 98 -6.66 -6.93 6.15
CA THR A 98 -6.06 -6.77 4.82
C THR A 98 -6.06 -5.31 4.40
N SER A 99 -4.98 -4.86 3.80
CA SER A 99 -4.91 -3.56 3.13
C SER A 99 -4.79 -3.78 1.62
N TYR A 100 -5.61 -3.08 0.84
CA TYR A 100 -5.57 -3.11 -0.61
C TYR A 100 -5.01 -1.78 -1.12
N PHE A 101 -3.94 -1.84 -1.89
CA PHE A 101 -3.37 -0.68 -2.57
C PHE A 101 -3.72 -0.78 -4.05
N GLU A 102 -4.16 0.31 -4.62
CA GLU A 102 -4.45 0.43 -6.03
C GLU A 102 -3.73 1.65 -6.59
N PHE A 103 -2.99 1.48 -7.68
CA PHE A 103 -2.34 2.58 -8.40
C PHE A 103 -2.73 2.52 -9.87
N TYR A 104 -3.01 3.67 -10.47
CA TYR A 104 -3.49 3.77 -11.85
C TYR A 104 -2.32 4.16 -12.76
N PHE A 105 -1.92 3.21 -13.59
CA PHE A 105 -0.83 3.35 -14.55
C PHE A 105 -1.41 3.74 -15.90
N ASN A 106 -1.17 4.98 -16.32
CA ASN A 106 -1.58 5.52 -17.62
C ASN A 106 -0.34 5.75 -18.48
N ASN A 107 -0.35 5.24 -19.71
CA ASN A 107 0.74 5.43 -20.68
C ASN A 107 0.35 6.37 -21.84
N GLY A 108 -0.76 7.09 -21.71
CA GLY A 108 -1.33 7.95 -22.75
C GLY A 108 -2.35 7.25 -23.66
N SER A 109 -2.30 5.91 -23.79
CA SER A 109 -3.26 5.15 -24.60
C SER A 109 -4.34 4.46 -23.78
N GLU A 110 -3.95 3.86 -22.65
CA GLU A 110 -4.88 3.15 -21.76
C GLU A 110 -4.43 3.28 -20.29
N THR A 111 -5.39 3.19 -19.37
CA THR A 111 -5.12 3.13 -17.93
C THR A 111 -5.34 1.71 -17.43
N LYS A 112 -4.36 1.17 -16.70
CA LYS A 112 -4.46 -0.13 -16.02
C LYS A 112 -4.22 0.02 -14.53
N THR A 113 -4.90 -0.81 -13.75
CA THR A 113 -4.81 -0.76 -12.28
C THR A 113 -3.83 -1.81 -11.78
N PHE A 114 -2.78 -1.33 -11.11
CA PHE A 114 -1.93 -2.14 -10.26
C PHE A 114 -2.63 -2.37 -8.94
N THR A 115 -2.72 -3.62 -8.49
CA THR A 115 -3.31 -3.96 -7.19
C THR A 115 -2.32 -4.71 -6.33
N LEU A 116 -2.08 -4.25 -5.11
CA LEU A 116 -1.35 -4.97 -4.07
C LEU A 116 -2.31 -5.33 -2.94
N THR A 117 -2.29 -6.59 -2.53
CA THR A 117 -3.00 -7.08 -1.34
C THR A 117 -1.98 -7.40 -0.26
N TYR A 118 -2.08 -6.73 0.89
CA TYR A 118 -1.25 -6.96 2.07
C TYR A 118 -2.05 -7.61 3.19
N ASP A 119 -1.63 -8.79 3.65
CA ASP A 119 -2.18 -9.47 4.82
C ASP A 119 -1.43 -9.00 6.08
N LYS A 120 -2.15 -8.33 6.98
CA LYS A 120 -1.56 -7.72 8.18
C LYS A 120 -1.21 -8.74 9.26
N ASN A 121 -1.89 -9.88 9.29
CA ASN A 121 -1.68 -10.92 10.29
C ASN A 121 -0.46 -11.76 9.93
N ASN A 122 -0.44 -12.25 8.70
CA ASN A 122 0.62 -13.13 8.19
C ASN A 122 1.78 -12.36 7.54
N LYS A 123 1.68 -11.03 7.47
CA LYS A 123 2.73 -10.10 7.03
C LYS A 123 3.33 -10.46 5.67
N TRP A 124 2.46 -10.74 4.70
CA TRP A 124 2.86 -10.98 3.31
C TRP A 124 2.04 -10.09 2.38
N TYR A 125 2.57 -9.81 1.19
CA TYR A 125 1.80 -9.18 0.12
C TYR A 125 1.95 -9.90 -1.21
N ARG A 126 0.96 -9.69 -2.09
CA ARG A 126 1.01 -10.09 -3.50
C ARG A 126 0.57 -8.93 -4.39
N ILE A 127 1.11 -8.88 -5.60
CA ILE A 127 0.71 -7.92 -6.62
C ILE A 127 -0.03 -8.65 -7.74
N LYS A 128 -1.09 -8.03 -8.23
CA LYS A 128 -1.76 -8.38 -9.49
C LYS A 128 -1.72 -7.14 -10.38
N PHE A 129 -0.92 -7.22 -11.44
CA PHE A 129 -0.86 -6.18 -12.46
C PHE A 129 -0.43 -6.78 -13.80
N ALA A 130 -1.08 -6.36 -14.87
CA ALA A 130 -0.71 -6.72 -16.24
C ALA A 130 -0.36 -5.42 -16.98
N PRO A 131 0.93 -5.08 -17.11
CA PRO A 131 1.34 -3.82 -17.73
C PRO A 131 0.84 -3.70 -19.17
N GLN A 132 0.78 -2.47 -19.68
CA GLN A 132 0.58 -2.19 -21.10
C GLN A 132 1.69 -2.87 -21.94
N TRP A 133 1.36 -3.20 -23.19
CA TRP A 133 2.32 -3.80 -24.11
C TRP A 133 3.54 -2.87 -24.27
N GLY A 134 4.74 -3.43 -24.26
CA GLY A 134 5.99 -2.67 -24.33
C GLY A 134 6.43 -2.02 -23.00
N CYS A 135 5.63 -2.07 -21.92
CA CYS A 135 5.98 -1.48 -20.62
C CYS A 135 6.38 -2.50 -19.55
N ARG A 136 6.46 -3.78 -19.93
CA ARG A 136 6.87 -4.89 -19.06
C ARG A 136 8.34 -5.22 -19.32
N ARG A 137 9.11 -5.54 -18.27
CA ARG A 137 10.44 -6.17 -18.37
C ARG A 137 10.29 -7.68 -18.46
N GLU A 138 10.34 -8.44 -17.37
CA GLU A 138 10.14 -9.91 -17.43
C GLU A 138 9.82 -10.58 -16.07
N GLU A 139 10.19 -9.98 -14.93
CA GLU A 139 10.07 -10.59 -13.58
C GLU A 139 8.66 -10.58 -12.93
N LEU A 140 7.60 -10.40 -13.72
CA LEU A 140 6.19 -10.29 -13.33
C LEU A 140 5.89 -9.85 -11.89
N TRP A 141 5.54 -10.72 -10.94
CA TRP A 141 5.23 -10.29 -9.56
C TRP A 141 5.46 -11.42 -8.57
N LYS A 142 6.29 -11.21 -7.57
CA LYS A 142 6.57 -12.20 -6.53
C LYS A 142 5.72 -11.94 -5.29
N ARG A 143 5.24 -13.00 -4.64
CA ARG A 143 4.75 -12.89 -3.26
C ARG A 143 5.94 -12.63 -2.36
N VAL A 144 5.84 -11.59 -1.53
CA VAL A 144 6.84 -11.29 -0.52
C VAL A 144 6.24 -11.60 0.84
N ASN A 145 6.95 -12.39 1.63
CA ASN A 145 6.58 -12.72 3.00
C ASN A 145 7.45 -11.89 3.97
N ASP A 146 7.16 -12.00 5.26
CA ASP A 146 7.99 -11.43 6.32
C ASP A 146 8.13 -9.90 6.31
N ILE A 147 7.11 -9.18 5.86
CA ILE A 147 7.08 -7.71 5.89
C ILE A 147 7.16 -7.22 7.34
N LYS A 148 8.24 -6.51 7.67
CA LYS A 148 8.53 -6.12 9.06
C LYS A 148 7.89 -4.80 9.45
N SER A 149 7.62 -3.93 8.47
CA SER A 149 7.02 -2.61 8.70
C SER A 149 6.28 -2.09 7.47
N TYR A 150 5.51 -1.01 7.63
CA TYR A 150 4.89 -0.33 6.49
C TYR A 150 5.93 0.30 5.54
N SER A 151 7.05 0.79 6.08
CA SER A 151 8.15 1.30 5.24
C SER A 151 8.74 0.19 4.38
N ASP A 152 8.96 -0.99 4.97
CA ASP A 152 9.42 -2.20 4.26
C ASP A 152 8.41 -2.64 3.18
N LEU A 153 7.11 -2.60 3.47
CA LEU A 153 6.06 -2.83 2.47
C LEU A 153 6.18 -1.88 1.27
N LEU A 154 6.31 -0.57 1.53
CA LEU A 154 6.40 0.43 0.47
C LEU A 154 7.69 0.31 -0.33
N THR A 155 8.84 0.15 0.33
CA THR A 155 10.12 -0.04 -0.35
C THR A 155 10.09 -1.30 -1.22
N SER A 156 9.55 -2.40 -0.69
CA SER A 156 9.42 -3.67 -1.42
C SER A 156 8.48 -3.54 -2.62
N MET A 157 7.34 -2.86 -2.45
CA MET A 157 6.40 -2.58 -3.53
C MET A 157 7.06 -1.78 -4.67
N VAL A 158 7.76 -0.69 -4.33
CA VAL A 158 8.47 0.14 -5.32
C VAL A 158 9.60 -0.65 -5.97
N GLY A 159 10.31 -1.49 -5.23
CA GLY A 159 11.32 -2.41 -5.78
C GLY A 159 10.75 -3.37 -6.81
N GLN A 160 9.56 -3.94 -6.55
CA GLN A 160 8.87 -4.74 -7.56
C GLN A 160 8.42 -3.92 -8.76
N MET A 161 7.96 -2.68 -8.59
CA MET A 161 7.65 -1.82 -9.74
C MET A 161 8.90 -1.54 -10.58
N ASP A 162 10.03 -1.24 -9.94
CA ASP A 162 11.30 -0.95 -10.63
C ASP A 162 11.83 -2.16 -11.41
N ASN A 163 11.76 -3.36 -10.85
CA ASN A 163 12.24 -4.56 -11.53
C ASN A 163 11.32 -5.01 -12.68
N ASN A 164 10.00 -4.79 -12.55
CA ASN A 164 9.02 -5.38 -13.45
C ASN A 164 8.53 -4.46 -14.57
N LEU A 165 8.67 -3.15 -14.37
CA LEU A 165 8.14 -2.14 -15.27
C LEU A 165 9.26 -1.36 -15.94
N ILE A 166 8.97 -0.93 -17.17
CA ILE A 166 9.68 0.19 -17.79
C ILE A 166 8.94 1.44 -17.32
N LEU A 167 9.42 2.03 -16.23
CA LEU A 167 8.74 3.12 -15.53
C LEU A 167 8.55 4.37 -16.42
N ASP A 168 9.45 4.59 -17.37
CA ASP A 168 9.39 5.73 -18.29
C ASP A 168 8.14 5.73 -19.18
N CYS A 169 7.52 4.56 -19.42
CA CYS A 169 6.22 4.45 -20.11
C CYS A 169 5.11 5.32 -19.49
N TYR A 170 5.24 5.66 -18.21
CA TYR A 170 4.21 6.32 -17.42
C TYR A 170 4.58 7.78 -17.11
N ARG A 171 5.71 8.28 -17.62
CA ARG A 171 6.16 9.64 -17.39
C ARG A 171 5.25 10.63 -18.12
N GLY A 172 4.84 11.69 -17.44
CA GLY A 172 4.00 12.75 -18.04
C GLY A 172 2.55 12.34 -18.29
N HIS A 173 2.17 11.12 -17.94
CA HIS A 173 0.82 10.58 -18.11
C HIS A 173 0.18 10.32 -16.74
N GLU A 174 -0.47 11.35 -16.20
CA GLU A 174 -1.21 11.17 -14.95
C GLU A 174 -2.45 10.30 -15.21
N GLY A 175 -2.58 9.20 -14.46
CA GLY A 175 -3.80 8.41 -14.44
C GLY A 175 -4.97 9.19 -13.85
N ARG A 176 -6.17 8.63 -13.92
CA ARG A 176 -7.30 9.12 -13.13
C ARG A 176 -7.78 8.00 -12.22
N ILE A 177 -8.07 8.35 -10.97
CA ILE A 177 -8.74 7.43 -10.06
C ILE A 177 -10.15 7.22 -10.63
N MET A 178 -10.42 5.99 -11.07
CA MET A 178 -11.73 5.61 -11.56
C MET A 178 -12.70 5.55 -10.36
N THR A 179 -13.35 6.67 -10.06
CA THR A 179 -14.44 6.69 -9.09
C THR A 179 -15.64 6.02 -9.73
N GLN A 180 -15.82 4.72 -9.43
CA GLN A 180 -17.11 4.05 -9.58
C GLN A 180 -18.10 4.56 -8.54
#